data_AF-A0A817LVS6-F1
#
_entry.id   AF-A0A817LVS6-F1
#
_cell.length_a   1.000
_cell.length_b   1.000
_cell.length_c   1.000
_cell.angle_alpha   90.00
_cell.angle_beta   90.00
_cell.angle_gamma   90.00
#
_symmetry.space_group_name_H-M   'P 1'
#
loop_
_entity.id
_entity.type
_entity.pdbx_description
1 polymer ?
#
loop_
_entity_poly.entity_id
_entity_poly.type
_entity_poly.pdbx_seq_one_letter_code
_entity_poly.pdbx_strand_id
1 'polypeptide(L)' 'MIQLCFTTAQAQMDRYQKEFNTKLKQFKLKQQSLPNDKKFDSNMINLIEQHWKNMSEGVKCVYKYKFDLVRLNSVHN' A
#
# COMPACT_ATOMS: atom_id res chain seq x y z
N MET A 1 -9.73 19.40 -11.88
CA MET A 1 -10.35 18.07 -11.64
C MET A 1 -9.30 16.97 -11.45
N ILE A 2 -8.33 16.80 -12.36
CA ILE A 2 -7.30 15.74 -12.30
C ILE A 2 -6.39 15.83 -11.05
N GLN A 3 -5.97 17.04 -10.65
CA GLN A 3 -5.19 17.25 -9.41
C GLN A 3 -5.94 16.76 -8.16
N LEU A 4 -7.26 16.99 -8.10
CA LEU A 4 -8.09 16.60 -6.96
C LEU A 4 -8.18 15.07 -6.85
N CYS A 5 -8.40 14.39 -7.99
CA CYS A 5 -8.42 12.93 -8.05
C CYS A 5 -7.10 12.29 -7.60
N PHE A 6 -5.95 12.88 -7.97
CA PHE A 6 -4.63 12.41 -7.54
C PHE A 6 -4.46 12.53 -6.01
N THR A 7 -4.77 13.70 -5.44
CA THR A 7 -4.67 13.93 -3.99
C THR A 7 -5.60 13.00 -3.22
N THR A 8 -6.82 12.76 -3.70
CA THR A 8 -7.76 11.82 -3.08
C THR A 8 -7.26 10.38 -3.14
N ALA A 9 -6.75 9.93 -4.29
CA ALA A 9 -6.21 8.58 -4.43
C ALA A 9 -4.98 8.35 -3.55
N GLN A 10 -4.07 9.33 -3.48
CA GLN A 10 -2.90 9.28 -2.60
C GLN A 10 -3.31 9.19 -1.13
N ALA A 11 -4.26 10.02 -0.70
CA ALA A 11 -4.78 10.01 0.66
C ALA A 11 -5.48 8.68 1.02
N GLN A 12 -6.19 8.07 0.07
CA GLN A 12 -6.80 6.74 0.27
C GLN A 12 -5.73 5.65 0.41
N MET A 13 -4.68 5.67 -0.41
CA MET A 13 -3.58 4.70 -0.31
C MET A 13 -2.83 4.81 1.02
N ASP A 14 -2.58 6.03 1.50
CA ASP A 14 -1.94 6.23 2.80
C ASP A 14 -2.82 5.75 3.96
N ARG A 15 -4.16 5.91 3.86
CA ARG A 15 -5.11 5.33 4.83
C ARG A 15 -5.07 3.80 4.81
N TYR A 16 -5.14 3.18 3.64
CA TYR A 16 -5.09 1.72 3.52
C TYR A 16 -3.76 1.15 4.01
N GLN A 17 -2.64 1.83 3.72
CA GLN A 17 -1.32 1.43 4.24
C GLN A 17 -1.29 1.43 5.77
N LYS A 18 -1.85 2.47 6.41
CA LYS A 18 -1.91 2.58 7.87
C LYS A 18 -2.79 1.49 8.48
N GLU A 19 -3.94 1.20 7.89
CA GLU A 19 -4.85 0.15 8.36
C GLU A 19 -4.20 -1.23 8.22
N PHE A 20 -3.58 -1.52 7.07
CA PHE A 20 -2.86 -2.76 6.83
C PHE A 20 -1.75 -2.98 7.86
N ASN A 21 -0.89 -1.97 8.09
CA ASN A 21 0.19 -2.06 9.07
C ASN A 21 -0.34 -2.31 10.49
N THR A 22 -1.47 -1.69 10.83
CA THR A 22 -2.11 -1.89 12.14
C THR A 22 -2.62 -3.32 12.31
N LYS A 23 -3.35 -3.84 11.32
CA LYS A 23 -3.86 -5.22 11.34
C LYS A 23 -2.73 -6.24 11.31
N LEU A 24 -1.69 -6.01 10.51
CA LEU A 24 -0.53 -6.89 10.45
C LEU A 24 0.20 -6.96 11.80
N LYS A 25 0.38 -5.82 12.47
CA LYS A 25 0.98 -5.78 13.82
C LYS A 25 0.14 -6.57 14.83
N GLN A 26 -1.18 -6.35 14.85
CA GLN A 26 -2.10 -7.09 15.72
C GLN A 26 -2.06 -8.60 15.43
N PHE A 27 -2.01 -8.98 14.16
CA PHE A 27 -1.88 -10.37 13.74
C PHE A 27 -0.57 -11.00 14.20
N LYS A 28 0.57 -10.33 14.00
CA LYS A 28 1.90 -10.78 14.47
C LYS A 28 1.94 -10.95 15.99
N LEU A 29 1.28 -10.07 16.75
CA LEU A 29 1.17 -10.21 18.21
C LEU A 29 0.34 -11.45 18.60
N LYS A 30 -0.80 -11.67 17.95
CA LYS A 30 -1.60 -12.90 18.19
C LYS A 30 -0.81 -14.16 17.84
N GLN A 31 -0.05 -14.13 16.74
CA GLN A 31 0.85 -15.21 16.32
C GLN A 31 1.88 -15.57 17.39
N GLN A 32 2.47 -14.57 18.06
CA GLN A 32 3.48 -14.82 19.11
C GLN A 32 2.92 -15.62 20.30
N SER A 33 1.63 -15.40 20.63
CA SER A 33 0.96 -16.12 21.72
C SER A 33 0.51 -17.54 21.39
N LEU A 34 0.54 -17.94 20.11
CA LEU A 34 0.11 -19.27 19.69
C LEU A 34 1.21 -20.33 19.90
N PRO A 35 0.85 -21.59 20.16
CA PRO A 35 1.75 -22.74 20.04
C PRO A 35 2.35 -22.84 18.62
N ASN A 36 3.58 -23.34 18.48
CA ASN A 36 4.29 -23.36 17.18
C ASN A 36 3.56 -24.16 16.09
N ASP A 37 2.80 -25.20 16.43
CA ASP A 37 1.97 -26.00 15.50
C ASP A 37 0.70 -25.27 15.05
N LYS A 38 0.35 -24.15 15.70
CA LYS A 38 -0.76 -23.26 15.36
C LYS A 38 -0.29 -21.92 14.79
N LYS A 39 1.02 -21.68 14.71
CA LYS A 39 1.57 -20.48 14.07
C LYS A 39 1.45 -20.60 12.57
N PHE A 40 1.16 -19.47 11.94
CA PHE A 40 1.29 -19.35 10.50
C PHE A 40 2.78 -19.30 10.16
N ASP A 41 3.12 -19.83 8.98
CA ASP A 41 4.48 -19.77 8.48
C ASP A 41 4.95 -18.31 8.38
N SER A 42 6.07 -18.02 9.02
CA SER A 42 6.69 -16.68 9.01
C SER A 42 7.05 -16.23 7.59
N ASN A 43 7.40 -17.17 6.71
CA ASN A 43 7.66 -16.87 5.30
C ASN A 43 6.39 -16.39 4.59
N MET A 44 5.24 -17.01 4.88
CA MET A 44 3.95 -16.60 4.31
C MET A 44 3.56 -15.20 4.79
N ILE A 45 3.79 -14.89 6.07
CA ILE A 45 3.53 -13.55 6.63
C ILE A 45 4.41 -12.50 5.94
N ASN A 46 5.69 -12.79 5.75
CA ASN A 46 6.63 -11.89 5.06
C ASN A 46 6.25 -11.69 3.59
N LEU A 47 5.80 -12.73 2.89
CA LEU A 47 5.31 -12.64 1.51
C LEU A 47 4.10 -11.72 1.39
N ILE A 48 3.13 -11.82 2.30
CA ILE A 48 1.94 -10.95 2.32
C ILE A 48 2.35 -9.49 2.54
N GLU A 49 3.29 -9.23 3.45
CA GLU A 49 3.80 -7.88 3.72
C GLU A 49 4.53 -7.30 2.51
N GLN A 50 5.39 -8.07 1.85
CA GLN A 50 6.09 -7.65 0.63
C GLN A 50 5.12 -7.41 -0.53
N HIS A 51 4.16 -8.30 -0.73
CA HIS A 51 3.18 -8.17 -1.80
C HIS A 51 2.35 -6.89 -1.63
N TRP A 52 1.89 -6.60 -0.41
CA TRP A 52 1.18 -5.36 -0.10
C TRP A 52 2.05 -4.12 -0.37
N LYS A 53 3.32 -4.15 0.05
CA LYS A 53 4.25 -3.05 -0.21
C LYS A 53 4.43 -2.79 -1.71
N ASN A 54 4.64 -3.84 -2.49
CA ASN A 54 4.81 -3.75 -3.95
C ASN A 54 3.55 -3.19 -4.63
N MET A 55 2.36 -3.64 -4.21
CA MET A 55 1.10 -3.08 -4.73
C MET A 55 0.94 -1.60 -4.39
N SER A 56 1.25 -1.22 -3.14
CA SER A 56 1.17 0.16 -2.68
C SER A 56 2.11 1.09 -3.47
N GLU A 57 3.35 0.65 -3.69
CA GLU A 57 4.34 1.37 -4.49
C GLU A 57 3.96 1.46 -5.97
N GLY A 58 3.48 0.35 -6.55
CA GLY A 58 3.01 0.32 -7.94
C GLY A 58 1.85 1.28 -8.19
N VAL A 59 0.87 1.31 -7.27
CA VAL A 59 -0.26 2.24 -7.36
C VAL A 59 0.21 3.70 -7.27
N LYS A 60 1.11 4.03 -6.33
CA LYS A 60 1.71 5.38 -6.23
C LYS A 60 2.45 5.77 -7.51
N CYS A 61 3.19 4.84 -8.12
CA CYS A 61 3.90 5.05 -9.38
C CYS A 61 2.96 5.38 -10.53
N VAL A 62 1.88 4.60 -10.71
CA VAL A 62 0.90 4.80 -11.78
C VAL A 62 0.21 6.16 -11.66
N TYR A 63 -0.18 6.55 -10.44
CA TYR A 63 -0.79 7.85 -10.21
C TYR A 63 0.18 9.00 -10.52
N LYS A 64 1.46 8.87 -10.11
CA LYS A 64 2.48 9.89 -10.38
C LYS A 64 2.71 10.07 -11.88
N TYR A 65 2.88 8.96 -12.60
CA TYR A 65 3.07 8.98 -14.05
C TYR A 65 1.90 9.65 -14.79
N LYS A 66 0.65 9.31 -14.43
CA LYS A 66 -0.54 9.95 -15.01
C LYS A 66 -0.58 11.45 -14.72
N PHE A 67 -0.18 11.86 -13.53
CA PHE A 67 -0.13 13.27 -13.16
C PHE A 67 0.93 14.04 -13.96
N ASP A 68 2.15 13.50 -14.07
CA ASP A 68 3.26 14.11 -14.80
C ASP A 68 2.93 14.26 -16.29
N LEU A 69 2.29 13.25 -16.91
CA LEU A 69 1.81 13.33 -18.30
C LEU A 69 0.80 14.46 -18.53
N VAL A 70 -0.18 14.61 -17.64
CA VAL A 70 -1.19 15.68 -17.74
C VAL A 70 -0.54 17.05 -17.59
N ARG A 71 0.42 17.18 -16.67
CA ARG A 71 1.17 18.43 -16.46
C ARG A 71 1.99 18.80 -17.69
N LEU A 72 2.72 17.86 -18.28
CA LEU A 72 3.52 18.10 -19.49
C LEU A 72 2.65 18.56 -20.66
N ASN A 73 1.51 17.91 -20.90
CA ASN A 73 0.59 18.29 -21.98
C ASN A 73 -0.10 19.65 -21.75
N SER A 74 -0.23 20.11 -20.50
CA SER A 74 -0.77 21.45 -20.19
C SER A 74 0.23 22.59 -20.35
N VAL A 75 1.54 22.31 -20.44
CA VAL A 75 2.59 23.33 -20.62
C VAL A 75 2.90 23.54 -22.11
N HIS A 76 2.35 22.72 -23.00
CA HIS A 76 2.59 22.76 -24.44
C HIS A 76 1.36 23.17 -25.27
N ASN A 77 0.26 23.54 -24.61
CA ASN A 77 -0.93 24.19 -25.19
C ASN A 77 -1.15 25.53 -24.51
#